data_AF-X1MLV6-F1
#
_entry.id   AF-X1MLV6-F1
#
_cell.length_a   1.000
_cell.length_b   1.000
_cell.length_c   1.000
_cell.angle_alpha   90.00
_cell.angle_beta   90.00
_cell.angle_gamma   90.00
#
_symmetry.space_group_name_H-M   'P 1'
#
loop_
_entity.id
_entity.type
_entity.pdbx_description
1 polymer ?
#
loop_
_entity_poly.entity_id
_entity_poly.type
_entity_poly.pdbx_seq_one_letter_code
_entity_poly.pdbx_strand_id
1 'polypeptide(L)'
;MNIGNSDEHINADVLVLGGGLAGCFAAIKAAENGSKVVVFEKAEISRSGNGSTGLHRIPLVHPDYNYSYSEFAKLNVEAAAGICDEDVSYEFARDTLDRVLDLESYGIKVRKDDGSFMFKPAGDISPGNVVIWGPGSTVWHDLKPKLAEKVRKTRGITVLDRVAAIGLLTQGGEIGERVSGAIGLGTRTGQFVVCTAKAVVLAAGGSYRVARHKDSMYAPTRFIECGCPTNSG
;
A
#
# COMPACT_ATOMS: atom_id res chain seq x y z
N MET A 1 -6.43 -30.44 6.49
CA MET A 1 -6.61 -30.02 7.90
C MET A 1 -8.09 -29.82 8.15
N ASN A 2 -8.69 -30.58 9.07
CA ASN A 2 -10.03 -30.29 9.58
C ASN A 2 -9.90 -29.16 10.61
N ILE A 3 -10.32 -27.97 10.24
CA ILE A 3 -10.33 -26.78 11.10
C ILE A 3 -11.70 -26.74 11.80
N GLY A 4 -11.70 -26.49 13.11
CA GLY A 4 -12.83 -26.77 14.02
C GLY A 4 -14.03 -25.81 13.89
N ASN A 5 -15.15 -26.22 14.46
CA ASN A 5 -16.49 -25.60 14.37
C ASN A 5 -16.65 -24.13 14.88
N SER A 6 -15.57 -23.35 15.06
CA SER A 6 -15.61 -21.96 15.53
C SER A 6 -15.10 -20.92 14.51
N ASP A 7 -14.83 -21.34 13.28
CA ASP A 7 -14.09 -20.54 12.30
C ASP A 7 -15.03 -19.77 11.36
N GLU A 8 -14.76 -18.49 11.16
CA GLU A 8 -15.54 -17.64 10.25
C GLU A 8 -15.08 -17.89 8.80
N HIS A 9 -16.00 -18.36 7.95
CA HIS A 9 -15.74 -18.60 6.53
C HIS A 9 -16.33 -17.46 5.69
N ILE A 10 -15.48 -16.79 4.91
CA ILE A 10 -15.83 -15.62 4.12
C ILE A 10 -15.44 -15.88 2.65
N ASN A 11 -16.21 -15.31 1.72
CA ASN A 11 -15.92 -15.36 0.30
C ASN A 11 -15.77 -13.94 -0.26
N ALA A 12 -14.76 -13.74 -1.10
CA ALA A 12 -14.49 -12.51 -1.83
C ALA A 12 -14.20 -12.78 -3.30
N ASP A 13 -14.33 -11.77 -4.16
CA ASP A 13 -13.72 -11.82 -5.49
C ASP A 13 -12.22 -11.53 -5.38
N VAL A 14 -11.87 -10.52 -4.59
CA VAL A 14 -10.48 -10.11 -4.31
C VAL A 14 -10.24 -10.09 -2.80
N LEU A 15 -9.22 -10.80 -2.36
CA LEU A 15 -8.71 -10.74 -0.98
C LEU A 15 -7.41 -9.94 -0.94
N VAL A 16 -7.37 -8.87 -0.16
CA VAL A 16 -6.17 -8.04 0.03
C VAL A 16 -5.56 -8.35 1.40
N LEU A 17 -4.30 -8.74 1.42
CA LEU A 17 -3.55 -9.06 2.64
C LEU A 17 -2.64 -7.89 2.98
N GLY A 18 -3.05 -7.07 3.94
CA GLY A 18 -2.39 -5.83 4.35
C GLY A 18 -3.20 -4.60 3.94
N GLY A 19 -3.52 -3.75 4.91
CA GLY A 19 -4.28 -2.52 4.76
C GLY A 19 -3.41 -1.26 4.71
N GLY A 20 -2.14 -1.37 4.28
CA GLY A 20 -1.25 -0.22 4.05
C GLY A 20 -1.71 0.67 2.89
N LEU A 21 -0.86 1.61 2.43
CA LEU A 21 -1.19 2.48 1.30
C LEU A 21 -1.55 1.67 0.04
N ALA A 22 -0.68 0.74 -0.36
CA ALA A 22 -0.89 -0.11 -1.53
C ALA A 22 -2.16 -0.97 -1.40
N GLY A 23 -2.36 -1.62 -0.24
CA GLY A 23 -3.53 -2.45 0.01
C GLY A 23 -4.86 -1.68 -0.03
N CYS A 24 -4.88 -0.47 0.53
CA CYS A 24 -6.06 0.39 0.43
C CYS A 24 -6.37 0.80 -1.01
N PHE A 25 -5.35 1.19 -1.80
CA PHE A 25 -5.53 1.52 -3.21
C PHE A 25 -6.02 0.32 -4.01
N ALA A 26 -5.42 -0.86 -3.82
CA ALA A 26 -5.85 -2.10 -4.47
C ALA A 26 -7.30 -2.44 -4.13
N ALA A 27 -7.70 -2.31 -2.86
CA ALA A 27 -9.07 -2.58 -2.42
C ALA A 27 -10.08 -1.60 -3.04
N ILE A 28 -9.77 -0.29 -3.06
CA ILE A 28 -10.63 0.72 -3.67
C ILE A 28 -10.78 0.45 -5.17
N LYS A 29 -9.67 0.29 -5.89
CA LYS A 29 -9.72 0.09 -7.35
C LYS A 29 -10.40 -1.23 -7.73
N ALA A 30 -10.20 -2.31 -6.98
CA ALA A 30 -10.93 -3.55 -7.21
C ALA A 30 -12.45 -3.38 -7.00
N ALA A 31 -12.87 -2.68 -5.95
CA ALA A 31 -14.28 -2.42 -5.67
C ALA A 31 -14.94 -1.46 -6.68
N GLU A 32 -14.21 -0.43 -7.13
CA GLU A 32 -14.65 0.48 -8.20
C GLU A 32 -14.86 -0.27 -9.53
N ASN A 33 -14.15 -1.38 -9.74
CA ASN A 33 -14.36 -2.31 -10.85
C ASN A 33 -15.38 -3.43 -10.55
N GLY A 34 -16.20 -3.27 -9.51
CA GLY A 34 -17.34 -4.15 -9.19
C GLY A 34 -17.00 -5.43 -8.44
N SER A 35 -15.76 -5.60 -7.96
CA SER A 35 -15.38 -6.77 -7.17
C SER A 35 -15.86 -6.67 -5.73
N LYS A 36 -16.31 -7.80 -5.14
CA LYS A 36 -16.44 -7.93 -3.69
C LYS A 36 -15.05 -8.11 -3.08
N VAL A 37 -14.65 -7.18 -2.21
CA VAL A 37 -13.30 -7.15 -1.64
C VAL A 37 -13.34 -7.44 -0.15
N VAL A 38 -12.42 -8.28 0.32
CA VAL A 38 -12.11 -8.44 1.74
C VAL A 38 -10.67 -8.00 1.98
N VAL A 39 -10.44 -7.24 3.05
CA VAL A 39 -9.10 -6.80 3.47
C VAL A 39 -8.79 -7.39 4.82
N PHE A 40 -7.70 -8.15 4.92
CA PHE A 40 -7.12 -8.57 6.20
C PHE A 40 -6.05 -7.57 6.61
N GLU A 41 -6.25 -6.90 7.74
CA GLU A 41 -5.27 -5.99 8.33
C GLU A 41 -4.94 -6.43 9.75
N LYS A 42 -3.66 -6.73 10.02
CA LYS A 42 -3.20 -7.18 11.33
C LYS A 42 -3.35 -6.10 12.42
N ALA A 43 -3.17 -4.85 12.04
CA ALA A 43 -3.28 -3.69 12.91
C ALA A 43 -4.68 -3.07 12.81
N GLU A 44 -4.75 -1.74 12.72
CA GLU A 44 -5.97 -1.01 12.41
C GLU A 44 -5.70 -0.16 11.17
N ILE A 45 -6.57 -0.28 10.17
CA ILE A 45 -6.36 0.26 8.83
C ILE A 45 -6.14 1.78 8.81
N SER A 46 -6.65 2.58 9.75
CA SER A 46 -6.41 4.03 9.77
C SER A 46 -5.01 4.43 10.25
N ARG A 47 -4.24 3.49 10.83
CA ARG A 47 -2.90 3.70 11.39
C ARG A 47 -1.91 2.58 11.09
N SER A 48 -2.19 1.70 10.12
CA SER A 48 -1.30 0.59 9.75
C SER A 48 -0.29 0.97 8.66
N GLY A 49 0.80 0.20 8.61
CA GLY A 49 1.85 0.28 7.58
C GLY A 49 2.71 1.53 7.63
N ASN A 50 3.63 1.64 6.67
CA ASN A 50 4.59 2.75 6.57
C ASN A 50 3.99 4.16 6.48
N GLY A 51 2.73 4.28 6.02
CA GLY A 51 2.04 5.58 5.95
C GLY A 51 1.34 5.98 7.24
N SER A 52 1.51 5.25 8.35
CA SER A 52 0.76 5.43 9.60
C SER A 52 0.90 6.81 10.24
N THR A 53 2.09 7.41 10.14
CA THR A 53 2.41 8.77 10.59
C THR A 53 2.23 9.83 9.48
N GLY A 54 1.79 9.37 8.30
CA GLY A 54 1.74 10.16 7.08
C GLY A 54 3.08 10.33 6.38
N LEU A 55 3.08 11.19 5.37
CA LEU A 55 4.23 11.48 4.53
C LEU A 55 4.65 12.94 4.67
N HIS A 56 5.89 13.26 4.30
CA HIS A 56 6.34 14.65 4.23
C HIS A 56 5.98 15.28 2.86
N ARG A 57 6.12 14.48 1.80
CA ARG A 57 5.91 14.85 0.39
C ARG A 57 5.82 13.58 -0.46
N ILE A 58 5.27 13.68 -1.67
CA ILE A 58 5.13 12.56 -2.60
C ILE A 58 6.00 12.81 -3.85
N PRO A 59 6.94 11.91 -4.20
CA PRO A 59 7.62 11.92 -5.49
C PRO A 59 6.63 11.71 -6.64
N LEU A 60 6.82 12.42 -7.75
CA LEU A 60 5.92 12.36 -8.91
C LEU A 60 6.69 12.58 -10.21
N VAL A 61 6.21 11.96 -11.29
CA VAL A 61 6.74 12.10 -12.66
C VAL A 61 5.62 12.56 -13.60
N HIS A 62 5.86 13.63 -14.34
CA HIS A 62 4.95 14.12 -15.34
C HIS A 62 5.67 15.00 -16.38
N PRO A 63 5.44 14.81 -17.69
CA PRO A 63 6.13 15.54 -18.76
C PRO A 63 6.00 17.06 -18.63
N ASP A 64 4.83 17.55 -18.20
CA ASP A 64 4.61 19.00 -18.03
C ASP A 64 5.37 19.62 -16.86
N TYR A 65 5.92 18.81 -15.95
CA TYR A 65 6.52 19.30 -14.70
C TYR A 65 7.97 18.88 -14.49
N ASN A 66 8.41 17.73 -15.03
CA ASN A 66 9.79 17.28 -14.87
C ASN A 66 10.35 16.49 -16.06
N TYR A 67 10.03 15.21 -16.19
CA TYR A 67 10.63 14.27 -17.11
C TYR A 67 9.56 13.68 -18.00
N SER A 68 9.94 13.35 -19.24
CA SER A 68 9.16 12.40 -20.00
C SER A 68 9.17 11.03 -19.29
N TYR A 69 8.10 10.24 -19.47
CA TYR A 69 8.00 8.94 -18.82
C TYR A 69 9.14 7.99 -19.22
N SER A 70 9.57 8.04 -20.48
CA SER A 70 10.69 7.24 -20.99
C SER A 70 12.04 7.67 -20.44
N GLU A 71 12.25 8.98 -20.25
CA GLU A 71 13.47 9.48 -19.63
C GLU A 71 13.56 9.05 -18.16
N PHE A 72 12.47 9.18 -17.40
CA PHE A 72 12.43 8.68 -16.02
C PHE A 72 12.71 7.17 -15.96
N ALA A 73 12.10 6.39 -16.86
CA ALA A 73 12.28 4.93 -16.87
C ALA A 73 13.76 4.55 -17.00
N LYS A 74 14.47 5.16 -17.94
CA LYS A 74 15.92 4.96 -18.13
C LYS A 74 16.73 5.38 -16.91
N LEU A 75 16.45 6.56 -16.37
CA LEU A 75 17.13 7.04 -15.15
C LEU A 75 16.90 6.13 -13.95
N ASN A 76 15.71 5.53 -13.84
CA ASN A 76 15.40 4.59 -12.76
C ASN A 76 16.16 3.26 -12.92
N VAL A 77 16.27 2.75 -14.15
CA VAL A 77 17.09 1.58 -14.47
C VAL A 77 18.57 1.85 -14.16
N GLU A 78 19.09 3.01 -14.56
CA GLU A 78 20.47 3.43 -14.26
C GLU A 78 20.71 3.57 -12.75
N ALA A 79 19.81 4.24 -12.02
CA ALA A 79 19.89 4.39 -10.57
C ALA A 79 19.84 3.06 -9.83
N ALA A 80 19.15 2.07 -10.41
CA ALA A 80 19.10 0.70 -9.89
C ALA A 80 20.23 -0.20 -10.43
N ALA A 81 21.26 0.36 -11.08
CA ALA A 81 22.37 -0.37 -11.67
C ALA A 81 21.94 -1.49 -12.66
N GLY A 82 20.87 -1.23 -13.41
CA GLY A 82 20.37 -2.11 -14.47
C GLY A 82 19.45 -3.25 -14.03
N ILE A 83 19.09 -3.34 -12.73
CA ILE A 83 18.26 -4.45 -12.23
C ILE A 83 16.75 -4.19 -12.33
N CYS A 84 16.35 -2.93 -12.48
CA CYS A 84 14.94 -2.57 -12.62
C CYS A 84 14.45 -2.83 -14.05
N ASP A 85 13.17 -3.16 -14.15
CA ASP A 85 12.48 -3.31 -15.44
C ASP A 85 12.07 -1.93 -15.97
N GLU A 86 12.47 -1.61 -17.21
CA GLU A 86 12.21 -0.32 -17.84
C GLU A 86 10.72 -0.12 -18.12
N ASP A 87 10.01 -1.15 -18.56
CA ASP A 87 8.59 -1.08 -18.91
C ASP A 87 7.76 -0.83 -17.64
N VAL A 88 8.07 -1.52 -16.54
CA VAL A 88 7.44 -1.28 -15.24
C VAL A 88 7.74 0.14 -14.73
N SER A 89 8.96 0.62 -14.93
CA SER A 89 9.36 1.98 -14.53
C SER A 89 8.62 3.05 -15.34
N TYR A 90 8.38 2.79 -16.63
CA TYR A 90 7.59 3.65 -17.51
C TYR A 90 6.13 3.73 -17.06
N GLU A 91 5.50 2.58 -16.83
CA GLU A 91 4.10 2.51 -16.38
C GLU A 91 3.93 3.18 -15.00
N PHE A 92 4.88 2.97 -14.09
CA PHE A 92 4.91 3.67 -12.80
C PHE A 92 4.95 5.19 -12.99
N ALA A 93 5.85 5.69 -13.85
CA ALA A 93 6.00 7.11 -14.12
C ALA A 93 4.71 7.74 -14.66
N ARG A 94 4.10 7.07 -15.64
CA ARG A 94 2.86 7.49 -16.29
C ARG A 94 1.73 7.70 -15.29
N ASP A 95 1.60 6.79 -14.34
CA ASP A 95 0.46 6.72 -13.43
C ASP A 95 0.60 7.63 -12.19
N THR A 96 1.78 8.20 -11.91
CA THR A 96 2.03 8.89 -10.63
C THR A 96 1.12 10.10 -10.37
N LEU A 97 0.86 10.96 -11.36
CA LEU A 97 -0.05 12.09 -11.20
C LEU A 97 -1.49 11.63 -10.98
N ASP A 98 -1.93 10.62 -11.72
CA ASP A 98 -3.29 10.08 -11.56
C ASP A 98 -3.50 9.51 -10.16
N ARG A 99 -2.49 8.88 -9.56
CA ARG A 99 -2.56 8.42 -8.16
C ARG A 99 -2.64 9.57 -7.16
N VAL A 100 -1.98 10.70 -7.43
CA VAL A 100 -2.12 11.92 -6.61
C VAL A 100 -3.51 12.54 -6.77
N LEU A 101 -4.09 12.50 -7.96
CA LEU A 101 -5.46 12.96 -8.21
C LEU A 101 -6.52 12.03 -7.59
N ASP A 102 -6.26 10.73 -7.54
CA ASP A 102 -7.07 9.78 -6.76
C ASP A 102 -7.11 10.22 -5.29
N LEU A 103 -5.94 10.54 -4.69
CA LEU A 103 -5.86 11.05 -3.32
C LEU A 103 -6.65 12.36 -3.13
N GLU A 104 -6.60 13.26 -4.11
CA GLU A 104 -7.42 14.48 -4.13
C GLU A 104 -8.92 14.15 -4.05
N SER A 105 -9.36 13.19 -4.86
CA SER A 105 -10.76 12.73 -4.85
C SER A 105 -11.18 12.06 -3.53
N TYR A 106 -10.22 11.56 -2.75
CA TYR A 106 -10.45 10.97 -1.43
C TYR A 106 -10.46 12.03 -0.31
N GLY A 107 -10.32 13.32 -0.66
CA GLY A 107 -10.41 14.45 0.27
C GLY A 107 -9.07 14.92 0.81
N ILE A 108 -7.96 14.56 0.17
CA ILE A 108 -6.64 15.11 0.50
C ILE A 108 -6.41 16.37 -0.34
N LYS A 109 -6.24 17.51 0.31
CA LYS A 109 -6.03 18.77 -0.41
C LYS A 109 -4.62 18.81 -1.01
N VAL A 110 -4.48 18.57 -2.31
CA VAL A 110 -3.16 18.56 -2.99
C VAL A 110 -2.87 19.87 -3.75
N ARG A 111 -3.91 20.64 -4.10
CA ARG A 111 -3.81 21.95 -4.77
C ARG A 111 -3.90 23.11 -3.77
N LYS A 112 -3.31 24.24 -4.15
CA LYS A 112 -3.51 25.54 -3.51
C LYS A 112 -4.94 26.06 -3.74
N ASP A 113 -5.29 27.15 -3.05
CA ASP A 113 -6.60 27.80 -3.18
C ASP A 113 -6.85 28.36 -4.59
N ASP A 114 -5.79 28.65 -5.34
CA ASP A 114 -5.85 29.08 -6.75
C ASP A 114 -5.97 27.91 -7.75
N GLY A 115 -6.03 26.66 -7.27
CA GLY A 115 -6.12 25.46 -8.09
C GLY A 115 -4.79 24.93 -8.65
N SER A 116 -3.67 25.62 -8.40
CA SER A 116 -2.33 25.20 -8.84
C SER A 116 -1.71 24.16 -7.90
N PHE A 117 -0.81 23.34 -8.44
CA PHE A 117 -0.02 22.39 -7.65
C PHE A 117 1.17 23.04 -6.96
N MET A 118 1.68 22.40 -5.90
CA MET A 118 2.89 22.81 -5.18
C MET A 118 4.07 21.87 -5.46
N PHE A 119 4.56 21.86 -6.69
CA PHE A 119 5.78 21.13 -7.02
C PHE A 119 7.00 21.85 -6.46
N LYS A 120 7.93 21.08 -5.87
CA LYS A 120 9.22 21.58 -5.42
C LYS A 120 10.34 20.65 -5.84
N PRO A 121 11.52 21.18 -6.17
CA PRO A 121 12.74 20.38 -6.24
C PRO A 121 13.09 19.75 -4.88
N ALA A 122 13.59 18.52 -4.89
CA ALA A 122 14.06 17.77 -3.74
C ALA A 122 15.29 16.96 -4.14
N GLY A 123 16.48 17.51 -3.91
CA GLY A 123 17.77 16.93 -4.34
C GLY A 123 18.15 15.62 -3.65
N ASP A 124 17.38 15.20 -2.65
CA ASP A 124 17.51 13.91 -1.97
C ASP A 124 16.59 12.82 -2.54
N ILE A 125 15.88 13.10 -3.65
CA ILE A 125 14.99 12.15 -4.32
C ILE A 125 15.50 11.83 -5.73
N SER A 126 16.10 10.66 -5.89
CA SER A 126 16.55 10.17 -7.20
C SER A 126 15.64 9.03 -7.71
N PRO A 127 15.36 8.94 -9.02
CA PRO A 127 15.64 9.94 -10.05
C PRO A 127 14.59 11.06 -10.08
N GLY A 128 15.03 12.24 -10.51
CA GLY A 128 14.14 13.30 -10.95
C GLY A 128 13.82 14.42 -9.96
N ASN A 129 14.16 14.28 -8.67
CA ASN A 129 14.22 15.39 -7.72
C ASN A 129 12.99 16.31 -7.68
N VAL A 130 11.79 15.85 -8.02
CA VAL A 130 10.55 16.67 -7.96
C VAL A 130 9.51 15.96 -7.12
N VAL A 131 8.93 16.71 -6.21
CA VAL A 131 7.92 16.22 -5.27
C VAL A 131 6.76 17.19 -5.18
N ILE A 132 5.58 16.67 -4.88
CA ILE A 132 4.42 17.48 -4.54
C ILE A 132 4.32 17.68 -3.02
N TRP A 133 4.13 18.94 -2.64
CA TRP A 133 3.79 19.35 -1.28
C TRP A 133 2.30 19.63 -1.16
N GLY A 134 1.77 19.48 0.05
CA GLY A 134 0.42 19.94 0.36
C GLY A 134 0.42 21.42 0.76
N PRO A 135 -0.72 22.13 0.59
CA PRO A 135 -0.96 23.43 1.21
C PRO A 135 -1.09 23.29 2.73
N GLY A 136 0.04 23.23 3.41
CA GLY A 136 0.15 23.06 4.86
C GLY A 136 0.97 21.85 5.26
N SER A 137 1.61 21.93 6.42
CA SER A 137 2.51 20.89 6.92
C SER A 137 1.81 19.57 7.26
N THR A 138 0.49 19.57 7.44
CA THR A 138 -0.29 18.41 7.92
C THR A 138 -1.04 17.65 6.83
N VAL A 139 -1.10 18.16 5.59
CA VAL A 139 -1.90 17.54 4.50
C VAL A 139 -1.60 16.06 4.33
N TRP A 140 -0.31 15.72 4.30
CA TRP A 140 0.15 14.36 4.11
C TRP A 140 0.19 13.54 5.41
N HIS A 141 0.07 14.18 6.58
CA HIS A 141 -0.09 13.51 7.88
C HIS A 141 -1.44 12.77 7.97
N ASP A 142 -2.48 13.32 7.34
CA ASP A 142 -3.82 12.77 7.34
C ASP A 142 -4.07 11.71 6.24
N LEU A 143 -3.03 11.36 5.47
CA LEU A 143 -3.13 10.43 4.34
C LEU A 143 -3.78 9.09 4.72
N LYS A 144 -3.28 8.44 5.77
CA LYS A 144 -3.79 7.12 6.19
C LYS A 144 -5.23 7.16 6.70
N PRO A 145 -5.63 8.06 7.62
CA PRO A 145 -7.03 8.14 8.05
C PRO A 145 -7.99 8.48 6.90
N LYS A 146 -7.63 9.40 5.99
CA LYS A 146 -8.47 9.71 4.82
C LYS A 146 -8.62 8.53 3.87
N LEU A 147 -7.54 7.83 3.60
CA LEU A 147 -7.57 6.65 2.75
C LEU A 147 -8.38 5.51 3.39
N ALA A 148 -8.23 5.28 4.70
CA ALA A 148 -9.03 4.30 5.44
C ALA A 148 -10.53 4.68 5.47
N GLU A 149 -10.85 5.96 5.62
CA GLU A 149 -12.22 6.47 5.53
C GLU A 149 -12.82 6.16 4.15
N LYS A 150 -12.08 6.43 3.07
CA LYS A 150 -12.49 6.08 1.70
C LYS A 150 -12.69 4.58 1.53
N VAL A 151 -11.78 3.73 2.02
CA VAL A 151 -11.94 2.26 1.97
C VAL A 151 -13.23 1.85 2.67
N ARG A 152 -13.47 2.29 3.92
CA ARG A 152 -14.66 1.93 4.70
C ARG A 152 -15.97 2.44 4.09
N LYS A 153 -15.94 3.58 3.38
CA LYS A 153 -17.11 4.16 2.69
C LYS A 153 -17.38 3.53 1.32
N THR A 154 -16.40 2.86 0.73
CA THR A 154 -16.54 2.25 -0.60
C THR A 154 -17.37 0.98 -0.50
N ARG A 155 -18.49 0.95 -1.21
CA ARG A 155 -19.38 -0.22 -1.24
C ARG A 155 -18.64 -1.44 -1.80
N GLY A 156 -18.92 -2.61 -1.24
CA GLY A 156 -18.31 -3.87 -1.68
C GLY A 156 -16.99 -4.22 -0.99
N ILE A 157 -16.46 -3.35 -0.14
CA ILE A 157 -15.26 -3.64 0.67
C ILE A 157 -15.67 -4.01 2.11
N THR A 158 -15.12 -5.12 2.60
CA THR A 158 -15.17 -5.49 4.02
C THR A 158 -13.75 -5.49 4.59
N VAL A 159 -13.52 -4.71 5.64
CA VAL A 159 -12.21 -4.66 6.31
C VAL A 159 -12.29 -5.45 7.62
N LEU A 160 -11.40 -6.42 7.76
CA LEU A 160 -11.17 -7.14 9.02
C LEU A 160 -9.89 -6.64 9.64
N ASP A 161 -10.03 -5.65 10.52
CA ASP A 161 -8.93 -5.22 11.39
C ASP A 161 -8.58 -6.31 12.40
N ARG A 162 -7.36 -6.26 12.91
CA ARG A 162 -6.84 -7.23 13.88
C ARG A 162 -6.80 -8.66 13.36
N VAL A 163 -6.76 -8.88 12.05
CA VAL A 163 -6.63 -10.22 11.44
C VAL A 163 -5.30 -10.30 10.69
N ALA A 164 -4.38 -11.12 11.20
CA ALA A 164 -3.11 -11.40 10.54
C ALA A 164 -3.28 -12.53 9.53
N ALA A 165 -2.87 -12.34 8.28
CA ALA A 165 -2.78 -13.46 7.34
C ALA A 165 -1.60 -14.36 7.73
N ILE A 166 -1.85 -15.65 7.93
CA ILE A 166 -0.84 -16.61 8.41
C ILE A 166 -0.53 -17.73 7.41
N GLY A 167 -1.34 -17.87 6.35
CA GLY A 167 -1.12 -18.87 5.31
C GLY A 167 -1.98 -18.61 4.09
N LEU A 168 -1.45 -18.94 2.91
CA LEU A 168 -2.22 -18.94 1.68
C LEU A 168 -2.91 -20.29 1.50
N LEU A 169 -4.11 -20.25 0.92
CA LEU A 169 -4.81 -21.44 0.48
C LEU A 169 -4.47 -21.67 -1.00
N THR A 170 -4.17 -22.90 -1.36
CA THR A 170 -3.93 -23.31 -2.76
C THR A 170 -4.93 -24.37 -3.18
N GLN A 171 -5.21 -24.44 -4.47
CA GLN A 171 -6.04 -25.50 -5.04
C GLN A 171 -5.39 -26.86 -4.76
N GLY A 172 -6.15 -27.80 -4.18
CA GLY A 172 -5.62 -29.11 -3.78
C GLY A 172 -4.70 -29.10 -2.56
N GLY A 173 -4.34 -27.93 -2.00
CA GLY A 173 -3.45 -27.81 -0.83
C GLY A 173 -1.97 -27.98 -1.15
N GLU A 174 -1.59 -27.97 -2.43
CA GLU A 174 -0.21 -28.18 -2.89
C GLU A 174 0.51 -26.84 -3.15
N ILE A 175 1.83 -26.81 -2.95
CA ILE A 175 2.66 -25.63 -3.25
C ILE A 175 2.87 -25.53 -4.77
N GLY A 176 2.74 -24.33 -5.32
CA GLY A 176 2.88 -24.07 -6.76
C GLY A 176 1.55 -24.07 -7.51
N GLU A 177 0.49 -24.58 -6.89
CA GLU A 177 -0.87 -24.50 -7.43
C GLU A 177 -1.49 -23.11 -7.25
N ARG A 178 -2.59 -22.89 -7.97
CA ARG A 178 -3.34 -21.63 -7.92
C ARG A 178 -3.74 -21.28 -6.49
N VAL A 179 -3.42 -20.06 -6.07
CA VAL A 179 -3.91 -19.49 -4.81
C VAL A 179 -5.43 -19.29 -4.86
N SER A 180 -6.14 -19.82 -3.86
CA SER A 180 -7.60 -19.83 -3.74
C SER A 180 -8.10 -19.04 -2.53
N GLY A 181 -7.21 -18.40 -1.76
CA GLY A 181 -7.57 -17.61 -0.59
C GLY A 181 -6.46 -17.53 0.45
N ALA A 182 -6.82 -17.24 1.69
CA ALA A 182 -5.90 -17.22 2.82
C ALA A 182 -6.60 -17.57 4.14
N ILE A 183 -5.78 -18.01 5.11
CA ILE A 183 -6.15 -18.17 6.51
C ILE A 183 -5.65 -16.94 7.27
N GLY A 184 -6.56 -16.34 8.03
CA GLY A 184 -6.33 -15.25 8.97
C GLY A 184 -6.39 -15.73 10.42
N LEU A 185 -5.67 -15.04 11.30
CA LEU A 185 -5.71 -15.22 12.74
C LEU A 185 -6.07 -13.89 13.41
N GLY A 186 -7.14 -13.89 14.20
CA GLY A 186 -7.53 -12.77 15.04
C GLY A 186 -6.45 -12.50 16.09
N THR A 187 -5.70 -11.41 15.94
CA THR A 187 -4.58 -11.03 16.81
C THR A 187 -4.97 -10.74 18.26
N ARG A 188 -6.27 -10.53 18.52
CA ARG A 188 -6.81 -10.28 19.86
C ARG A 188 -7.64 -11.44 20.39
N THR A 189 -8.26 -12.22 19.52
CA THR A 189 -9.22 -13.27 19.89
C THR A 189 -8.65 -14.68 19.76
N GLY A 190 -7.59 -14.87 18.97
CA GLY A 190 -7.06 -16.20 18.62
C GLY A 190 -7.94 -16.99 17.65
N GLN A 191 -9.03 -16.39 17.13
CA GLN A 191 -9.94 -17.06 16.21
C GLN A 191 -9.36 -17.13 14.81
N PHE A 192 -9.60 -18.25 14.13
CA PHE A 192 -9.25 -18.39 12.72
C PHE A 192 -10.38 -17.84 11.84
N VAL A 193 -9.96 -17.19 10.76
CA VAL A 193 -10.85 -16.71 9.70
C VAL A 193 -10.35 -17.27 8.40
N VAL A 194 -11.20 -17.95 7.64
CA VAL A 194 -10.85 -18.52 6.35
C VAL A 194 -11.53 -17.69 5.27
N CYS A 195 -10.76 -17.06 4.39
CA CYS A 195 -11.33 -16.34 3.25
C CYS A 195 -10.93 -17.02 1.94
N THR A 196 -11.92 -17.52 1.19
CA THR A 196 -11.69 -17.94 -0.20
C THR A 196 -11.86 -16.75 -1.14
N ALA A 197 -11.05 -16.69 -2.20
CA ALA A 197 -11.08 -15.61 -3.16
C ALA A 197 -10.68 -16.05 -4.57
N LYS A 198 -11.20 -15.36 -5.59
CA LYS A 198 -10.80 -15.58 -6.99
C LYS A 198 -9.39 -15.06 -7.25
N ALA A 199 -9.00 -13.97 -6.59
CA ALA A 199 -7.66 -13.40 -6.63
C ALA A 199 -7.22 -12.94 -5.22
N VAL A 200 -5.90 -13.01 -4.96
CA VAL A 200 -5.29 -12.56 -3.70
C VAL A 200 -4.20 -11.54 -4.00
N VAL A 201 -4.23 -10.39 -3.33
CA VAL A 201 -3.23 -9.33 -3.42
C VAL A 201 -2.42 -9.31 -2.12
N LEU A 202 -1.11 -9.56 -2.21
CA LEU A 202 -0.20 -9.46 -1.08
C LEU A 202 0.35 -8.04 -0.95
N ALA A 203 -0.08 -7.31 0.07
CA ALA A 203 0.31 -5.93 0.36
C ALA A 203 0.79 -5.75 1.82
N ALA A 204 1.52 -6.75 2.34
CA ALA A 204 1.92 -6.86 3.74
C ALA A 204 3.16 -6.02 4.14
N GLY A 205 3.64 -5.15 3.25
CA GLY A 205 4.85 -4.36 3.47
C GLY A 205 6.15 -5.18 3.41
N GLY A 206 7.28 -4.49 3.59
CA GLY A 206 8.63 -5.06 3.54
C GLY A 206 9.15 -5.61 4.87
N SER A 207 10.25 -6.37 4.80
CA SER A 207 10.84 -7.08 5.94
C SER A 207 11.97 -6.28 6.62
N TYR A 208 11.65 -5.15 7.24
CA TYR A 208 12.68 -4.27 7.84
C TYR A 208 13.25 -4.77 9.18
N ARG A 209 12.62 -5.75 9.83
CA ARG A 209 12.99 -6.24 11.17
C ARG A 209 13.83 -7.52 11.16
N VAL A 210 14.47 -7.83 10.04
CA VAL A 210 15.28 -9.05 9.89
C VAL A 210 16.72 -8.86 10.38
N ALA A 211 17.24 -7.64 10.32
CA ALA A 211 18.59 -7.29 10.78
C ALA A 211 18.55 -6.48 12.09
N ARG A 212 19.67 -6.46 12.81
CA ARG A 212 19.80 -5.58 13.98
C ARG A 212 19.81 -4.13 13.52
N HIS A 213 19.32 -3.23 14.36
CA HIS A 213 19.20 -1.79 14.10
C HIS A 213 20.43 -1.14 13.43
N LYS A 214 21.64 -1.43 13.93
CA LYS A 214 22.89 -0.87 13.39
C LYS A 214 23.31 -1.45 12.03
N ASP A 215 22.75 -2.60 11.67
CA ASP A 215 23.06 -3.36 10.47
C ASP A 215 21.93 -3.25 9.43
N SER A 216 20.87 -2.47 9.73
CA SER A 216 19.77 -2.19 8.80
C SER A 216 20.22 -1.18 7.76
N MET A 217 20.11 -1.55 6.48
CA MET A 217 20.41 -0.63 5.36
C MET A 217 19.39 0.51 5.22
N TYR A 218 18.21 0.41 5.83
CA TYR A 218 17.14 1.38 5.68
C TYR A 218 16.63 1.83 7.05
N ALA A 219 17.08 3.01 7.45
CA ALA A 219 16.87 3.66 8.75
C ALA A 219 17.26 2.79 9.97
N PRO A 220 18.03 3.34 10.92
CA PRO A 220 18.28 2.65 12.18
C PRO A 220 16.95 2.74 12.96
N THR A 221 16.03 1.79 12.77
CA THR A 221 14.72 1.85 13.46
C THR A 221 14.73 0.92 14.65
N ARG A 222 14.77 1.48 15.87
CA ARG A 222 14.48 0.70 17.07
C ARG A 222 13.01 0.27 17.08
N PHE A 223 12.64 -0.70 17.92
CA PHE A 223 11.23 -1.07 18.19
C PHE A 223 10.36 0.11 18.71
N ILE A 224 10.96 1.26 19.00
CA ILE A 224 10.37 2.42 19.68
C ILE A 224 10.44 3.72 18.85
N GLU A 225 11.02 3.71 17.65
CA GLU A 225 11.17 4.93 16.83
C GLU A 225 10.12 5.02 15.72
N CYS A 226 9.52 6.20 15.59
CA CYS A 226 8.65 6.60 14.49
C CYS A 226 9.48 7.00 13.25
N GLY A 227 10.24 6.06 12.71
CA GLY A 227 10.76 6.20 11.35
C GLY A 227 9.69 5.79 10.33
N CYS A 228 9.78 6.28 9.10
CA CYS A 228 9.19 5.59 7.95
C CYS A 228 10.02 4.30 7.73
N PRO A 229 9.88 3.31 8.63
CA PRO A 229 8.96 2.21 8.39
C PRO A 229 8.23 1.70 9.65
N THR A 230 6.93 1.46 9.52
CA THR A 230 6.26 0.41 10.29
C THR A 230 5.86 -0.70 9.33
N ASN A 231 6.83 -1.56 8.98
CA ASN A 231 6.50 -2.88 8.45
C ASN A 231 7.08 -4.00 9.33
N SER A 232 6.25 -5.00 9.46
CA SER A 232 6.59 -6.42 9.41
C SER A 232 5.22 -7.11 9.43
N GLY A 233 4.61 -7.33 8.26
CA GLY A 233 3.33 -8.02 7.99
C GLY A 233 2.32 -8.03 9.13
#